data_AF-A0A350CGZ3-F1
#
_entry.id   AF-A0A350CGZ3-F1
#
_cell.length_a   1.000
_cell.length_b   1.000
_cell.length_c   1.000
_cell.angle_alpha   90.00
_cell.angle_beta   90.00
_cell.angle_gamma   90.00
#
_symmetry.space_group_name_H-M   'P 1'
#
loop_
_entity.id
_entity.type
_entity.pdbx_description
1 polymer ?
#
loop_
_entity_poly.entity_id
_entity_poly.type
_entity_poly.pdbx_seq_one_letter_code
_entity_poly.pdbx_strand_id
1 'polypeptide(L)'
;MFFRTLPPLLVTCLLSGCMVNGLFERDDPSSRHEPGSDAWWAEKGELPPGVRQSRWRGKLWPAAPRSTAPKQQFTHIYHSQHYWPHPYAAQDSMAVHRMIDTQTALGWQDQTTLYDRHFDQNTQSLNTAGRLQLEYILFTVPPQRRSVYVQATHSPDGDEIRRASVTEAAAELRPGQTPAEITMRTCEEIGRPAAEIGSIAQQYLQSTPVPRIGNGIGGGGSSGGGFAGGGRGGAGGAGGGGGANSFSNYSGPVGGIATGAGTTSR
;
A
#
# COMPACT_ATOMS: atom_id res chain seq x y z
N MET A 1 -24.75 -62.08 -79.80
CA MET A 1 -23.36 -62.26 -79.34
C MET A 1 -22.71 -60.89 -79.26
N PHE A 2 -22.17 -60.54 -78.08
CA PHE A 2 -21.40 -59.33 -77.73
C PHE A 2 -22.10 -57.96 -77.71
N PHE A 3 -22.69 -57.67 -76.55
CA PHE A 3 -22.79 -56.34 -75.95
C PHE A 3 -21.37 -55.76 -75.76
N ARG A 4 -21.12 -54.55 -76.27
CA ARG A 4 -19.97 -53.71 -75.86
C ARG A 4 -20.47 -52.67 -74.88
N THR A 5 -19.93 -52.73 -73.68
CA THR A 5 -20.17 -51.86 -72.53
C THR A 5 -19.57 -50.46 -72.77
N LEU A 6 -20.40 -49.44 -72.62
CA LEU A 6 -19.98 -48.05 -72.46
C LEU A 6 -19.49 -47.83 -71.01
N PRO A 7 -18.37 -47.12 -70.77
CA PRO A 7 -17.99 -46.73 -69.43
C PRO A 7 -18.86 -45.56 -68.93
N PRO A 8 -19.35 -45.59 -67.68
CA PRO A 8 -20.08 -44.48 -67.10
C PRO A 8 -19.13 -43.35 -66.70
N LEU A 9 -19.52 -42.13 -67.06
CA LEU A 9 -19.05 -40.87 -66.50
C LEU A 9 -19.13 -40.92 -64.97
N LEU A 10 -17.97 -40.98 -64.30
CA LEU A 10 -17.86 -40.71 -62.87
C LEU A 10 -17.12 -39.38 -62.71
N VAL A 11 -17.91 -38.30 -62.71
CA VAL A 11 -17.51 -36.99 -62.20
C VAL A 11 -17.51 -37.09 -60.67
N THR A 12 -16.40 -37.59 -60.11
CA THR A 12 -16.08 -37.44 -58.69
C THR A 12 -15.30 -36.13 -58.49
N CYS A 13 -15.98 -35.01 -58.72
CA CYS A 13 -15.63 -33.75 -58.06
C CYS A 13 -16.19 -33.77 -56.64
N LEU A 14 -15.54 -34.52 -55.74
CA LEU A 14 -15.75 -34.37 -54.30
C LEU A 14 -14.53 -33.65 -53.73
N LEU A 15 -14.62 -32.31 -53.75
CA LEU A 15 -14.36 -31.39 -52.63
C LEU A 15 -13.39 -31.85 -51.53
N SER A 16 -12.22 -32.39 -51.88
CA SER A 16 -11.14 -32.69 -50.94
C SER A 16 -10.02 -31.67 -51.09
N GLY A 17 -10.35 -30.37 -51.00
CA GLY A 17 -9.41 -29.30 -51.35
C GLY A 17 -9.64 -27.94 -50.70
N CYS A 18 -10.45 -27.83 -49.64
CA CYS A 18 -10.71 -26.54 -48.99
C CYS A 18 -10.61 -26.56 -47.44
N MET A 19 -9.93 -27.53 -46.84
CA MET A 19 -9.47 -27.39 -45.45
C MET A 19 -7.96 -27.24 -45.44
N VAL A 20 -7.50 -26.09 -45.92
CA VAL A 20 -6.12 -25.64 -45.68
C VAL A 20 -6.03 -25.30 -44.19
N ASN A 21 -5.70 -26.29 -43.36
CA ASN A 21 -5.18 -26.08 -42.00
C ASN A 21 -3.80 -25.40 -42.00
N GLY A 22 -3.22 -25.10 -43.16
CA GLY A 22 -1.89 -24.51 -43.31
C GLY A 22 -1.75 -23.03 -42.97
N LEU A 23 -2.81 -22.32 -42.54
CA LEU A 23 -2.66 -20.93 -42.09
C LEU A 23 -2.36 -20.80 -40.59
N PHE A 24 -2.52 -21.89 -39.82
CA PHE A 24 -2.38 -21.92 -38.37
C PHE A 24 -1.37 -22.96 -37.84
N GLU A 25 -0.95 -23.94 -38.66
CA GLU A 25 0.12 -24.91 -38.34
C GLU A 25 1.52 -24.30 -38.51
N ARG A 26 1.79 -23.21 -37.78
CA ARG A 26 3.18 -22.84 -37.50
C ARG A 26 3.47 -23.29 -36.07
N ASP A 27 4.49 -24.13 -35.92
CA ASP A 27 5.09 -24.42 -34.62
C ASP A 27 5.30 -23.08 -33.90
N ASP A 28 4.60 -22.90 -32.78
CA ASP A 28 4.77 -21.73 -31.93
C ASP A 28 5.71 -22.12 -30.79
N PRO A 29 7.02 -21.86 -30.90
CA PRO A 29 7.99 -22.25 -29.87
C PRO A 29 7.76 -21.52 -28.55
N SER A 30 6.85 -20.53 -28.50
CA SER A 30 6.50 -19.81 -27.27
C SER A 30 5.45 -20.51 -26.41
N SER A 31 4.72 -21.49 -26.94
CA SER A 31 3.68 -22.22 -26.21
C SER A 31 4.13 -23.63 -25.87
N ARG A 32 3.62 -24.14 -24.74
CA ARG A 32 3.77 -25.54 -24.33
C ARG A 32 2.69 -26.47 -24.91
N HIS A 33 1.69 -25.89 -25.57
CA HIS A 33 0.53 -26.60 -26.11
C HIS A 33 0.62 -26.69 -27.63
N GLU A 34 0.06 -27.76 -28.19
CA GLU A 34 0.02 -27.93 -29.65
C GLU A 34 -0.76 -26.78 -30.30
N PRO A 35 -0.20 -26.08 -31.31
CA PRO A 35 -0.87 -25.00 -32.00
C PRO A 35 -2.26 -25.40 -32.49
N GLY A 36 -3.27 -24.59 -32.17
CA GLY A 36 -4.66 -24.85 -32.55
C GLY A 36 -5.47 -25.70 -31.58
N SER A 37 -4.85 -26.32 -30.57
CA SER A 37 -5.58 -26.98 -29.49
C SER A 37 -6.34 -25.97 -28.60
N ASP A 38 -7.40 -26.42 -27.92
CA ASP A 38 -8.17 -25.54 -27.01
C ASP A 38 -7.31 -24.94 -25.90
N ALA A 39 -6.39 -25.73 -25.35
CA ALA A 39 -5.44 -25.27 -24.34
C ALA A 39 -4.48 -24.20 -24.91
N TRP A 40 -4.05 -24.35 -26.17
CA TRP A 40 -3.26 -23.33 -26.86
C TRP A 40 -4.06 -22.04 -27.06
N TRP A 41 -5.32 -22.14 -27.50
CA TRP A 41 -6.19 -20.97 -27.64
C TRP A 41 -6.47 -20.28 -26.31
N ALA A 42 -6.66 -21.03 -25.23
CA ALA A 42 -6.79 -20.49 -23.88
C ALA A 42 -5.53 -19.71 -23.47
N GLU A 43 -4.34 -20.29 -23.65
CA GLU A 43 -3.06 -19.62 -23.37
C GLU A 43 -2.91 -18.33 -24.21
N LYS A 44 -3.23 -18.37 -25.51
CA LYS A 44 -3.15 -17.17 -26.37
C LYS A 44 -4.22 -16.13 -26.06
N GLY A 45 -5.33 -16.53 -25.43
CA GLY A 45 -6.39 -15.64 -24.97
C GLY A 45 -5.98 -14.80 -23.76
N GLU A 46 -5.05 -15.31 -22.93
CA GLU A 46 -4.54 -14.61 -21.74
C GLU A 46 -3.53 -13.51 -22.08
N LEU A 47 -2.94 -13.52 -23.28
CA LEU A 47 -2.01 -12.49 -23.70
C LEU A 47 -2.66 -11.10 -23.64
N PRO A 48 -1.98 -10.06 -23.13
CA PRO A 48 -2.59 -8.73 -23.03
C PRO A 48 -2.74 -8.06 -24.41
N PRO A 49 -3.83 -7.31 -24.65
CA PRO A 49 -4.01 -6.55 -25.88
C PRO A 49 -3.07 -5.34 -25.96
N GLY A 50 -2.81 -4.87 -27.18
CA GLY A 50 -2.06 -3.64 -27.45
C GLY A 50 -0.65 -3.83 -28.01
N VAL A 51 0.04 -2.70 -28.22
CA VAL A 51 1.36 -2.65 -28.86
C VAL A 51 2.45 -3.10 -27.89
N ARG A 52 3.36 -3.96 -28.37
CA ARG A 52 4.52 -4.42 -27.59
C ARG A 52 5.62 -3.37 -27.55
N GLN A 53 6.41 -3.43 -26.50
CA GLN A 53 7.56 -2.56 -26.37
C GLN A 53 8.64 -2.97 -27.37
N SER A 54 9.00 -2.08 -28.29
CA SER A 54 10.06 -2.26 -29.28
C SER A 54 11.12 -1.18 -29.12
N ARG A 55 12.35 -1.44 -29.56
CA ARG A 55 13.38 -0.40 -29.61
C ARG A 55 13.35 0.27 -30.97
N TRP A 56 13.10 1.58 -30.98
CA TRP A 56 13.15 2.41 -32.17
C TRP A 56 14.25 3.46 -32.03
N ARG A 57 15.24 3.45 -32.94
CA ARG A 57 16.40 4.38 -32.95
C ARG A 57 17.10 4.46 -31.59
N GLY A 58 17.32 3.31 -30.95
CA GLY A 58 17.98 3.21 -29.64
C GLY A 58 17.10 3.60 -28.45
N LYS A 59 15.88 4.11 -28.66
CA LYS A 59 14.92 4.43 -27.60
C LYS A 59 13.87 3.34 -27.47
N LEU A 60 13.44 3.08 -26.25
CA LEU A 60 12.38 2.14 -25.96
C LEU A 60 11.02 2.81 -26.25
N TRP A 61 10.20 2.19 -27.10
CA TRP A 61 8.92 2.72 -27.54
C TRP A 61 7.84 1.64 -27.41
N PRO A 62 6.65 1.92 -26.84
CA PRO A 62 6.25 3.16 -26.16
C PRO A 62 7.07 3.48 -24.90
N ALA A 63 7.02 4.74 -24.46
CA ALA A 63 7.77 5.23 -23.29
C ALA A 63 7.26 4.65 -21.96
N ALA A 64 5.96 4.36 -21.86
CA ALA A 64 5.41 3.64 -20.71
C ALA A 64 5.71 2.14 -20.85
N PRO A 65 6.06 1.43 -19.76
CA PRO A 65 6.28 0.00 -19.79
C PRO A 65 4.99 -0.70 -20.24
N ARG A 66 5.07 -1.46 -21.33
CA ARG A 66 4.02 -2.36 -21.80
C ARG A 66 4.52 -3.79 -21.68
N SER A 67 3.62 -4.76 -21.74
CA SER A 67 4.00 -6.17 -21.67
C SER A 67 5.05 -6.49 -22.74
N THR A 68 6.10 -7.21 -22.35
CA THR A 68 7.07 -7.84 -23.26
C THR A 68 6.59 -9.20 -23.77
N ALA A 69 5.39 -9.62 -23.38
CA ALA A 69 4.76 -10.87 -23.82
C ALA A 69 4.66 -10.95 -25.36
N PRO A 70 4.58 -12.16 -25.94
CA PRO A 70 4.38 -12.35 -27.38
C PRO A 70 3.18 -11.56 -27.92
N LYS A 71 3.24 -11.18 -29.20
CA LYS A 71 2.12 -10.48 -29.86
C LYS A 71 0.89 -11.39 -29.90
N GLN A 72 -0.29 -10.83 -29.61
CA GLN A 72 -1.56 -11.54 -29.78
C GLN A 72 -1.78 -11.96 -31.24
N GLN A 73 -2.50 -13.07 -31.42
CA GLN A 73 -3.00 -13.50 -32.72
C GLN A 73 -3.98 -12.49 -33.29
N PHE A 74 -4.06 -12.40 -34.62
CA PHE A 74 -4.94 -11.43 -35.31
C PHE A 74 -6.42 -11.61 -34.95
N THR A 75 -6.86 -12.85 -34.69
CA THR A 75 -8.23 -13.15 -34.25
C THR A 75 -8.56 -12.51 -32.91
N HIS A 76 -7.66 -12.61 -31.93
CA HIS A 76 -7.82 -11.99 -30.60
C HIS A 76 -7.76 -10.46 -30.67
N ILE A 77 -6.90 -9.92 -31.55
CA ILE A 77 -6.84 -8.49 -31.81
C ILE A 77 -8.17 -8.01 -32.42
N TYR A 78 -8.71 -8.73 -33.40
CA TYR A 78 -9.99 -8.40 -34.02
C TYR A 78 -11.12 -8.37 -32.98
N HIS A 79 -11.27 -9.42 -32.17
CA HIS A 79 -12.34 -9.47 -31.18
C HIS A 79 -12.18 -8.41 -30.08
N SER A 80 -10.97 -8.17 -29.60
CA SER A 80 -10.74 -7.12 -28.60
C SER A 80 -11.05 -5.72 -29.14
N GLN A 81 -10.77 -5.45 -30.42
CA GLN A 81 -11.11 -4.17 -31.06
C GLN A 81 -12.59 -4.06 -31.43
N HIS A 82 -13.21 -5.15 -31.89
CA HIS A 82 -14.59 -5.16 -32.35
C HIS A 82 -15.60 -4.95 -31.21
N TYR A 83 -15.31 -5.47 -30.01
CA TYR A 83 -16.21 -5.37 -28.86
C TYR A 83 -15.95 -4.17 -27.94
N TRP A 84 -15.14 -3.20 -28.40
CA TRP A 84 -14.88 -1.96 -27.64
C TRP A 84 -16.21 -1.29 -27.20
N PRO A 85 -16.37 -0.92 -25.91
CA PRO A 85 -15.32 -0.72 -24.89
C PRO A 85 -14.95 -1.95 -24.03
N HIS A 86 -15.64 -3.09 -24.17
CA HIS A 86 -15.25 -4.33 -23.48
C HIS A 86 -14.23 -5.11 -24.34
N PRO A 87 -13.13 -5.66 -23.80
CA PRO A 87 -12.80 -5.94 -22.40
C PRO A 87 -11.97 -4.84 -21.70
N TYR A 88 -11.59 -3.77 -22.41
CA TYR A 88 -10.67 -2.75 -21.89
C TYR A 88 -11.22 -2.04 -20.65
N ALA A 89 -12.50 -1.70 -20.62
CA ALA A 89 -13.14 -1.10 -19.45
C ALA A 89 -13.02 -1.98 -18.20
N ALA A 90 -13.13 -3.31 -18.36
CA ALA A 90 -12.96 -4.25 -17.24
C ALA A 90 -11.50 -4.33 -16.81
N GLN A 91 -10.55 -4.36 -17.76
CA GLN A 91 -9.11 -4.37 -17.45
C GLN A 91 -8.67 -3.10 -16.72
N ASP A 92 -9.14 -1.94 -17.16
CA ASP A 92 -8.82 -0.65 -16.53
C ASP A 92 -9.44 -0.56 -15.13
N SER A 93 -10.69 -0.99 -14.95
CA SER A 93 -11.32 -1.08 -13.63
C SER A 93 -10.53 -2.01 -12.69
N MET A 94 -10.12 -3.19 -13.17
CA MET A 94 -9.28 -4.11 -12.40
C MET A 94 -7.93 -3.49 -12.04
N ALA A 95 -7.30 -2.74 -12.94
CA ALA A 95 -6.03 -2.06 -12.67
C ALA A 95 -6.19 -1.00 -11.57
N VAL A 96 -7.26 -0.21 -11.60
CA VAL A 96 -7.58 0.77 -10.55
C VAL A 96 -7.89 0.07 -9.23
N HIS A 97 -8.70 -0.99 -9.24
CA HIS A 97 -9.00 -1.74 -8.02
C HIS A 97 -7.73 -2.34 -7.40
N ARG A 98 -6.83 -2.94 -8.20
CA ARG A 98 -5.55 -3.46 -7.70
C ARG A 98 -4.70 -2.39 -7.01
N MET A 99 -4.66 -1.18 -7.57
CA MET A 99 -3.97 -0.06 -6.93
C MET A 99 -4.60 0.28 -5.57
N ILE A 100 -5.92 0.41 -5.52
CA ILE A 100 -6.66 0.73 -4.29
C ILE A 100 -6.48 -0.39 -3.25
N ASP A 101 -6.56 -1.65 -3.67
CA ASP A 101 -6.37 -2.82 -2.80
C ASP A 101 -4.96 -2.83 -2.21
N THR A 102 -3.95 -2.52 -3.02
CA THR A 102 -2.55 -2.43 -2.57
C THR A 102 -2.38 -1.30 -1.55
N GLN A 103 -2.90 -0.10 -1.84
CA GLN A 103 -2.85 1.04 -0.92
C GLN A 103 -3.59 0.72 0.39
N THR A 104 -4.74 0.06 0.29
CA THR A 104 -5.53 -0.36 1.44
C THR A 104 -4.75 -1.38 2.27
N ALA A 105 -4.16 -2.40 1.64
CA ALA A 105 -3.36 -3.41 2.34
C ALA A 105 -2.16 -2.79 3.09
N LEU A 106 -1.44 -1.88 2.43
CA LEU A 106 -0.33 -1.15 3.04
C LEU A 106 -0.81 -0.25 4.19
N GLY A 107 -1.93 0.45 4.03
CA GLY A 107 -2.49 1.29 5.09
C GLY A 107 -2.91 0.48 6.32
N TRP A 108 -3.45 -0.72 6.12
CA TRP A 108 -3.73 -1.63 7.24
C TRP A 108 -2.45 -2.15 7.88
N GLN A 109 -1.45 -2.51 7.08
CA GLN A 109 -0.13 -2.92 7.58
C GLN A 109 0.50 -1.81 8.45
N ASP A 110 0.44 -0.56 8.00
CA ASP A 110 0.92 0.60 8.77
C ASP A 110 0.13 0.78 10.07
N GLN A 111 -1.21 0.70 10.02
CA GLN A 111 -2.05 0.83 11.20
C GLN A 111 -1.84 -0.29 12.24
N THR A 112 -1.49 -1.50 11.80
CA THR A 112 -1.20 -2.64 12.69
C THR A 112 0.28 -2.81 12.99
N THR A 113 1.12 -1.83 12.61
CA THR A 113 2.54 -1.79 12.97
C THR A 113 2.73 -1.08 14.33
N LEU A 114 3.48 -1.74 15.22
CA LEU A 114 4.03 -1.14 16.44
C LEU A 114 5.40 -0.53 16.12
N TYR A 115 5.42 0.79 16.05
CA TYR A 115 6.61 1.63 15.87
C TYR A 115 7.41 1.87 17.16
N ASP A 116 8.60 2.46 17.02
CA ASP A 116 9.52 2.78 18.12
C ASP A 116 8.85 3.52 19.28
N ARG A 117 7.90 4.43 19.02
CA ARG A 117 7.16 5.18 20.07
C ARG A 117 6.28 4.30 20.97
N HIS A 118 6.00 3.07 20.58
CA HIS A 118 5.24 2.10 21.36
C HIS A 118 6.13 1.29 22.32
N PHE A 119 7.43 1.49 22.25
CA PHE A 119 8.42 0.86 23.10
C PHE A 119 9.12 1.91 23.97
N ASP A 120 9.66 1.47 25.10
CA ASP A 120 10.61 2.27 25.87
C ASP A 120 11.99 2.21 25.19
N GLN A 121 12.65 3.37 25.04
CA GLN A 121 13.94 3.49 24.36
C GLN A 121 15.05 2.70 25.07
N ASN A 122 14.99 2.58 26.40
CA ASN A 122 16.04 1.95 27.18
C ASN A 122 15.88 0.43 27.29
N THR A 123 14.66 -0.03 27.54
CA THR A 123 14.37 -1.46 27.81
C THR A 123 13.83 -2.22 26.61
N GLN A 124 13.41 -1.52 25.55
CA GLN A 124 12.72 -2.10 24.38
C GLN A 124 11.44 -2.87 24.74
N SER A 125 10.92 -2.68 25.95
CA SER A 125 9.66 -3.26 26.40
C SER A 125 8.47 -2.42 25.94
N LEU A 126 7.33 -3.06 25.74
CA LEU A 126 6.09 -2.40 25.32
C LEU A 126 5.61 -1.39 26.39
N ASN A 127 5.41 -0.14 25.99
CA ASN A 127 4.91 0.91 26.88
C ASN A 127 3.37 0.95 26.93
N THR A 128 2.79 1.90 27.68
CA THR A 128 1.32 2.03 27.81
C THR A 128 0.65 2.33 26.47
N ALA A 129 1.23 3.18 25.62
CA ALA A 129 0.71 3.47 24.29
C ALA A 129 0.79 2.25 23.36
N GLY A 130 1.84 1.45 23.47
CA GLY A 130 1.99 0.18 22.77
C GLY A 130 0.94 -0.86 23.18
N ARG A 131 0.65 -0.97 24.48
CA ARG A 131 -0.42 -1.85 24.98
C ARG A 131 -1.79 -1.46 24.44
N LEU A 132 -2.13 -0.17 24.44
CA LEU A 132 -3.40 0.31 23.88
C LEU A 132 -3.49 0.06 22.38
N GLN A 133 -2.39 0.25 21.64
CA GLN A 133 -2.35 -0.05 20.20
C GLN A 133 -2.53 -1.55 19.95
N LEU A 134 -1.88 -2.40 20.76
CA LEU A 134 -2.04 -3.84 20.68
C LEU A 134 -3.49 -4.23 20.95
N GLU A 135 -4.12 -3.71 22.00
CA GLU A 135 -5.54 -3.93 22.31
C GLU A 135 -6.45 -3.55 21.13
N TYR A 136 -6.23 -2.37 20.52
CA TYR A 136 -6.95 -1.97 19.32
C TYR A 136 -6.80 -2.99 18.18
N ILE A 137 -5.57 -3.46 17.91
CA ILE A 137 -5.31 -4.46 16.87
C ILE A 137 -6.06 -5.77 17.19
N LEU A 138 -6.00 -6.24 18.43
CA LEU A 138 -6.54 -7.54 18.78
C LEU A 138 -8.09 -7.57 18.81
N PHE A 139 -8.74 -6.49 19.21
CA PHE A 139 -10.19 -6.47 19.42
C PHE A 139 -10.97 -5.70 18.34
N THR A 140 -10.40 -4.63 17.78
CA THR A 140 -11.13 -3.74 16.86
C THR A 140 -10.85 -4.06 15.39
N VAL A 141 -9.63 -4.45 15.05
CA VAL A 141 -9.24 -4.72 13.65
C VAL A 141 -9.96 -5.97 13.13
N PRO A 142 -10.51 -5.95 11.90
CA PRO A 142 -11.17 -7.11 11.30
C PRO A 142 -10.27 -8.35 11.25
N PRO A 143 -10.82 -9.56 11.46
CA PRO A 143 -10.02 -10.79 11.50
C PRO A 143 -9.14 -11.03 10.26
N GLN A 144 -9.59 -10.64 9.07
CA GLN A 144 -8.80 -10.83 7.83
C GLN A 144 -7.56 -9.93 7.74
N ARG A 145 -7.45 -8.90 8.59
CA ARG A 145 -6.37 -7.90 8.57
C ARG A 145 -5.65 -7.81 9.92
N ARG A 146 -5.90 -8.76 10.81
CA ARG A 146 -5.39 -8.80 12.18
C ARG A 146 -4.02 -9.48 12.22
N SER A 147 -3.04 -8.90 11.56
CA SER A 147 -1.63 -9.25 11.68
C SER A 147 -0.91 -8.16 12.48
N VAL A 148 -0.10 -8.57 13.46
CA VAL A 148 0.67 -7.63 14.28
C VAL A 148 2.06 -7.49 13.67
N TYR A 149 2.42 -6.28 13.26
CA TYR A 149 3.76 -5.99 12.79
C TYR A 149 4.55 -5.24 13.85
N VAL A 150 5.85 -5.50 13.95
CA VAL A 150 6.75 -4.79 14.85
C VAL A 150 7.87 -4.17 14.02
N GLN A 151 8.15 -2.89 14.25
CA GLN A 151 9.25 -2.22 13.58
C GLN A 151 10.58 -2.85 14.00
N ALA A 152 11.35 -3.28 12.99
CA ALA A 152 12.72 -3.75 13.18
C ALA A 152 13.65 -2.60 13.60
N THR A 153 14.53 -2.89 14.54
CA THR A 153 15.60 -2.02 15.01
C THR A 153 16.89 -2.27 14.23
N HIS A 154 17.94 -1.52 14.56
CA HIS A 154 19.27 -1.72 13.98
C HIS A 154 20.04 -2.89 14.63
N SER A 155 19.48 -3.53 15.67
CA SER A 155 20.12 -4.64 16.40
C SER A 155 19.19 -5.85 16.45
N PRO A 156 19.64 -7.05 16.03
CA PRO A 156 18.82 -8.26 16.08
C PRO A 156 18.40 -8.63 17.51
N ASP A 157 19.24 -8.32 18.51
CA ASP A 157 18.91 -8.58 19.93
C ASP A 157 17.72 -7.72 20.39
N GLY A 158 17.65 -6.48 19.92
CA GLY A 158 16.53 -5.57 20.22
C GLY A 158 15.21 -6.05 19.61
N ASP A 159 15.28 -6.61 18.40
CA ASP A 159 14.12 -7.16 17.69
C ASP A 159 13.53 -8.37 18.40
N GLU A 160 14.38 -9.24 18.94
CA GLU A 160 13.95 -10.38 19.74
C GLU A 160 13.27 -9.95 21.04
N ILE A 161 13.83 -8.96 21.74
CA ILE A 161 13.25 -8.41 22.97
C ILE A 161 11.87 -7.79 22.68
N ARG A 162 11.74 -6.98 21.62
CA ARG A 162 10.45 -6.39 21.23
C ARG A 162 9.43 -7.44 20.89
N ARG A 163 9.81 -8.42 20.07
CA ARG A 163 8.94 -9.53 19.68
C ARG A 163 8.49 -10.33 20.90
N ALA A 164 9.39 -10.62 21.83
CA ALA A 164 9.06 -11.32 23.08
C ALA A 164 8.08 -10.49 23.94
N SER A 165 8.34 -9.20 24.13
CA SER A 165 7.48 -8.30 24.90
C SER A 165 6.07 -8.18 24.32
N VAL A 166 5.94 -8.09 22.99
CA VAL A 166 4.64 -8.06 22.31
C VAL A 166 3.93 -9.41 22.42
N THR A 167 4.66 -10.53 22.32
CA THR A 167 4.10 -11.88 22.44
C THR A 167 3.52 -12.11 23.83
N GLU A 168 4.25 -11.72 24.87
CA GLU A 168 3.81 -11.79 26.27
C GLU A 168 2.56 -10.94 26.49
N ALA A 169 2.59 -9.66 26.09
CA ALA A 169 1.45 -8.77 26.23
C ALA A 169 0.21 -9.26 25.44
N ALA A 170 0.41 -9.87 24.26
CA ALA A 170 -0.68 -10.43 23.48
C ALA A 170 -1.31 -11.66 24.16
N ALA A 171 -0.49 -12.51 24.81
CA ALA A 171 -0.96 -13.65 25.57
C ALA A 171 -1.77 -13.24 26.81
N GLU A 172 -1.35 -12.15 27.48
CA GLU A 172 -2.10 -11.57 28.60
C GLU A 172 -3.46 -11.02 28.17
N LEU A 173 -3.53 -10.30 27.04
CA LEU A 173 -4.76 -9.70 26.54
C LEU A 173 -5.77 -10.74 26.02
N ARG A 174 -5.30 -11.87 25.48
CA ARG A 174 -6.16 -12.94 24.94
C ARG A 174 -5.72 -14.32 25.46
N PRO A 175 -5.99 -14.65 26.73
CA PRO A 175 -5.65 -15.95 27.28
C PRO A 175 -6.44 -17.07 26.57
N GLY A 176 -5.75 -18.15 26.19
CA GLY A 176 -6.36 -19.35 25.62
C GLY A 176 -6.70 -19.27 24.12
N GLN A 177 -6.38 -18.17 23.42
CA GLN A 177 -6.44 -18.11 21.96
C GLN A 177 -5.09 -18.44 21.33
N THR A 178 -5.12 -18.86 20.06
CA THR A 178 -3.91 -19.06 19.27
C THR A 178 -3.11 -17.75 19.24
N PRO A 179 -1.79 -17.79 19.50
CA PRO A 179 -0.94 -16.60 19.47
C PRO A 179 -1.12 -15.87 18.13
N ALA A 180 -1.28 -14.55 18.18
CA ALA A 180 -1.26 -13.75 16.96
C ALA A 180 0.11 -13.90 16.29
N GLU A 181 0.11 -14.04 14.96
CA GLU A 181 1.36 -14.02 14.19
C GLU A 181 1.96 -12.61 14.30
N ILE A 182 3.16 -12.53 14.90
CA ILE A 182 3.92 -11.30 15.09
C ILE A 182 5.09 -11.33 14.12
N THR A 183 5.11 -10.39 13.18
CA THR A 183 6.13 -10.33 12.12
C THR A 183 6.95 -9.05 12.25
N MET A 184 8.28 -9.17 12.15
CA MET A 184 9.17 -8.01 12.10
C MET A 184 9.11 -7.35 10.72
N ARG A 185 9.08 -6.02 10.69
CA ARG A 185 9.03 -5.22 9.46
C ARG A 185 10.11 -4.15 9.48
N THR A 186 10.94 -4.11 8.46
CA THR A 186 11.86 -3.00 8.21
C THR A 186 11.06 -1.82 7.67
N CYS A 187 10.80 -0.83 8.52
CA CYS A 187 10.12 0.41 8.16
C CYS A 187 10.53 1.53 9.11
N GLU A 188 10.25 2.76 8.71
CA GLU A 188 10.37 3.94 9.55
C GLU A 188 8.96 4.47 9.83
N GLU A 189 8.77 5.09 10.98
CA GLU A 189 7.50 5.75 11.29
C GLU A 189 7.28 6.92 10.33
N ILE A 190 6.23 6.83 9.51
CA ILE A 190 5.81 7.93 8.65
C ILE A 190 5.03 8.91 9.53
N GLY A 191 5.70 9.94 10.02
CA GLY A 191 5.04 10.94 10.85
C GLY A 191 5.98 11.98 11.41
N ARG A 192 5.38 12.97 12.06
CA ARG A 192 6.11 13.95 12.87
C ARG A 192 5.92 13.58 14.33
N PRO A 193 6.97 13.58 15.15
CA PRO A 193 6.86 13.27 16.56
C PRO A 193 5.80 14.15 17.23
N ALA A 194 5.00 13.57 18.12
CA ALA A 194 3.90 14.27 18.79
C ALA A 194 4.37 15.53 19.53
N ALA A 195 5.60 15.53 20.06
CA ALA A 195 6.21 16.70 20.68
C ALA A 195 6.37 17.88 19.71
N GLU A 196 6.72 17.61 18.46
CA GLU A 196 6.83 18.62 17.41
C GLU A 196 5.45 19.14 17.00
N ILE A 197 4.46 18.26 16.84
CA ILE A 197 3.09 18.69 16.54
C ILE A 197 2.52 19.53 17.68
N GLY A 198 2.77 19.13 18.94
CA GLY A 198 2.36 19.88 20.12
C GLY A 198 3.01 21.26 20.19
N SER A 199 4.31 21.36 19.89
CA SER A 199 5.01 22.65 19.90
C SER A 199 4.47 23.58 18.81
N ILE A 200 4.18 23.06 17.62
CA ILE A 200 3.59 23.84 16.52
C ILE A 200 2.18 24.31 16.87
N ALA A 201 1.35 23.44 17.45
CA ALA A 201 0.00 23.81 17.87
C ALA A 201 0.05 24.92 18.95
N GLN A 202 0.96 24.81 19.91
CA GLN A 202 1.17 25.85 20.92
C GLN A 202 1.66 27.16 20.30
N GLN A 203 2.64 27.11 19.40
CA GLN A 203 3.13 28.30 18.69
C GLN A 203 2.05 28.95 17.83
N TYR A 204 1.18 28.16 17.20
CA TYR A 204 0.04 28.66 16.43
C TYR A 204 -0.96 29.39 17.32
N LEU A 205 -1.31 28.82 18.49
CA LEU A 205 -2.19 29.48 19.46
C LEU A 205 -1.59 30.78 20.02
N GLN A 206 -0.27 30.78 20.28
CA GLN A 206 0.44 31.97 20.78
C GLN A 206 0.57 33.08 19.72
N SER A 207 0.69 32.71 18.45
CA SER A 207 0.80 33.66 17.33
C SER A 207 -0.55 34.14 16.79
N THR A 208 -1.64 33.44 17.10
CA THR A 208 -2.99 33.86 16.69
C THR A 208 -3.39 35.12 17.47
N PRO A 209 -3.54 36.28 16.81
CA PRO A 209 -3.96 37.49 17.49
C PRO A 209 -5.39 37.33 18.03
N VAL A 210 -5.63 37.88 19.23
CA VAL A 210 -6.97 37.85 19.84
C VAL A 210 -7.99 38.45 18.87
N PRO A 211 -9.10 37.76 18.54
CA PRO A 211 -10.10 38.27 17.61
C PRO A 211 -10.67 39.59 18.14
N ARG A 212 -10.45 40.68 17.41
CA ARG A 212 -10.97 42.00 17.76
C ARG A 212 -12.18 42.31 16.87
N ILE A 213 -13.36 42.35 17.47
CA ILE A 213 -14.49 43.09 16.90
C ILE A 213 -14.23 44.55 17.27
N GLY A 214 -14.08 45.42 16.28
CA GLY A 214 -13.79 46.84 16.51
C GLY A 214 -14.93 47.50 17.29
N ASN A 215 -14.65 47.94 18.52
CA ASN A 215 -15.49 48.91 19.22
C ASN A 215 -15.36 50.27 18.51
N GLY A 216 -16.20 50.49 17.51
CA GLY A 216 -16.27 51.76 16.82
C GLY A 216 -17.50 51.84 15.94
N ILE A 217 -18.63 52.25 16.52
CA ILE A 217 -19.49 53.36 16.09
C ILE A 217 -20.81 53.35 16.90
N GLY A 218 -21.11 54.49 17.55
CA GLY A 218 -22.47 55.00 17.70
C GLY A 218 -23.14 54.80 19.05
N GLY A 219 -23.05 55.80 19.92
CA GLY A 219 -24.03 55.98 20.99
C GLY A 219 -25.43 56.10 20.40
N GLY A 220 -26.34 55.26 20.88
CA GLY A 220 -27.75 55.27 20.56
C GLY A 220 -28.48 54.43 21.60
N GLY A 221 -28.80 55.04 22.74
CA GLY A 221 -29.66 54.40 23.72
C GLY A 221 -31.06 54.24 23.16
N SER A 222 -31.61 53.02 23.21
CA SER A 222 -33.00 52.76 23.59
C SER A 222 -33.30 51.26 23.61
N SER A 223 -34.13 50.88 24.57
CA SER A 223 -35.08 49.76 24.60
C SER A 223 -34.55 48.32 24.53
N GLY A 224 -34.44 47.72 25.72
CA GLY A 224 -35.41 46.72 26.19
C GLY A 224 -35.74 45.55 25.27
N GLY A 225 -35.30 44.35 25.68
CA GLY A 225 -35.75 43.08 25.12
C GLY A 225 -35.08 41.93 25.85
N GLY A 226 -35.62 41.56 27.00
CA GLY A 226 -35.10 40.46 27.81
C GLY A 226 -35.32 39.11 27.15
N PHE A 227 -34.35 38.21 27.34
CA PHE A 227 -34.63 36.78 27.47
C PHE A 227 -33.78 36.23 28.61
N ALA A 228 -34.52 35.76 29.61
CA ALA A 228 -34.03 35.04 30.77
C ALA A 228 -33.49 33.66 30.36
N GLY A 229 -32.50 33.14 31.11
CA GLY A 229 -32.17 31.72 31.04
C GLY A 229 -30.86 31.32 31.72
N GLY A 230 -30.91 31.13 33.04
CA GLY A 230 -30.09 30.20 33.88
C GLY A 230 -28.57 30.17 33.68
N GLY A 231 -27.71 30.50 34.65
CA GLY A 231 -27.80 30.20 36.08
C GLY A 231 -27.27 28.80 36.40
N ARG A 232 -25.96 28.69 36.66
CA ARG A 232 -25.19 27.75 37.52
C ARG A 232 -23.71 27.88 37.09
N GLY A 233 -22.75 28.38 37.85
CA GLY A 233 -22.53 28.33 39.30
C GLY A 233 -21.26 27.51 39.56
N GLY A 234 -20.09 28.16 39.65
CA GLY A 234 -19.12 28.04 40.77
C GLY A 234 -18.10 26.92 40.57
N ALA A 235 -16.86 26.95 41.05
CA ALA A 235 -16.02 27.88 41.81
C ALA A 235 -14.56 27.43 41.57
N GLY A 236 -13.56 28.32 41.44
CA GLY A 236 -12.70 28.73 42.57
C GLY A 236 -11.64 27.66 42.88
N GLY A 237 -10.43 27.72 42.32
CA GLY A 237 -9.25 28.37 42.93
C GLY A 237 -8.15 27.30 43.12
N ALA A 238 -6.88 27.55 43.44
CA ALA A 238 -5.98 28.70 43.45
C ALA A 238 -4.62 28.12 43.94
N GLY A 239 -3.50 28.69 43.48
CA GLY A 239 -2.17 28.54 44.10
C GLY A 239 -1.38 27.30 43.67
N GLY A 240 -0.07 27.36 43.41
CA GLY A 240 0.91 28.41 43.58
C GLY A 240 2.33 27.80 43.56
N GLY A 241 3.35 28.61 43.25
CA GLY A 241 4.78 28.35 43.51
C GLY A 241 5.43 27.25 42.65
N GLY A 242 6.51 27.47 41.92
CA GLY A 242 7.73 28.18 42.30
C GLY A 242 8.82 27.13 42.54
N GLY A 243 9.80 27.04 41.63
CA GLY A 243 10.91 26.10 41.76
C GLY A 243 11.91 26.25 40.63
N ALA A 244 12.95 27.06 40.87
CA ALA A 244 14.12 27.22 40.02
C ALA A 244 15.00 25.95 40.03
N ASN A 245 15.72 25.72 38.93
CA ASN A 245 17.10 25.21 38.90
C ASN A 245 17.61 25.28 37.45
N SER A 246 18.53 26.22 37.15
CA SER A 246 19.98 26.01 37.17
C SER A 246 20.48 25.37 35.87
N PHE A 247 20.63 26.19 34.82
CA PHE A 247 21.48 25.87 33.68
C PHE A 247 22.94 26.03 34.10
N SER A 248 23.56 24.92 34.50
CA SER A 248 25.01 24.86 34.71
C SER A 248 25.68 24.58 33.37
N ASN A 249 26.48 25.55 32.94
CA ASN A 249 27.51 25.40 31.91
C ASN A 249 28.35 24.13 32.16
N TYR A 250 28.54 23.34 31.11
CA TYR A 250 29.70 22.46 30.98
C TYR A 250 30.43 22.81 29.69
N SER A 251 31.48 23.62 29.85
CA SER A 251 32.63 23.67 28.96
C SER A 251 33.56 22.50 29.28
N GLY A 252 33.95 21.71 28.28
CA GLY A 252 34.97 20.66 28.40
C GLY A 252 35.30 20.02 27.06
N PRO A 253 36.53 19.50 26.84
CA PRO A 253 37.33 19.86 25.68
C PRO A 253 37.34 18.89 24.49
N VAL A 254 37.81 19.46 23.38
CA VAL A 254 38.36 18.90 22.14
C VAL A 254 39.03 17.52 22.29
N GLY A 255 38.69 16.58 21.40
CA GLY A 255 39.39 15.30 21.25
C GLY A 255 39.15 14.60 19.91
N GLY A 256 40.07 14.80 18.96
CA GLY A 256 40.59 13.77 18.04
C GLY A 256 39.68 13.13 16.97
N ILE A 257 39.78 13.62 15.74
CA ILE A 257 39.47 12.84 14.53
C ILE A 257 40.59 11.82 14.33
N ALA A 258 40.30 10.53 14.51
CA ALA A 258 41.16 9.43 14.10
C ALA A 258 40.58 8.78 12.83
N THR A 259 41.15 9.13 11.68
CA THR A 259 40.95 8.42 10.41
C THR A 259 41.68 7.09 10.46
N GLY A 260 40.94 5.98 10.58
CA GLY A 260 41.45 4.62 10.44
C GLY A 260 41.18 4.09 9.03
N ALA A 261 42.22 4.02 8.21
CA ALA A 261 42.21 3.40 6.89
C ALA A 261 42.09 1.87 7.01
N GLY A 262 41.11 1.28 6.33
CA GLY A 262 40.97 -0.16 6.17
C GLY A 262 42.02 -0.69 5.18
N THR A 263 42.88 -1.57 5.67
CA THR A 263 43.72 -2.46 4.86
C THR A 263 42.92 -3.68 4.44
N THR A 264 42.64 -3.82 3.14
CA THR A 264 42.22 -5.07 2.51
C THR A 264 43.48 -5.87 2.14
N SER A 265 43.70 -6.99 2.82
CA SER A 265 44.66 -8.01 2.39
C SER A 265 43.96 -9.08 1.55
N ARG A 266 44.69 -9.51 0.52
CA ARG A 266 44.41 -10.57 -0.45
C ARG A 266 44.16 -11.94 0.19
#